data_AF-A0A496YW68-F1
#
_entry.id   AF-A0A496YW68-F1
#
_cell.length_a   1.000
_cell.length_b   1.000
_cell.length_c   1.000
_cell.angle_alpha   90.00
_cell.angle_beta   90.00
_cell.angle_gamma   90.00
#
_symmetry.space_group_name_H-M   'P 1'
#
loop_
_entity.id
_entity.type
_entity.pdbx_description
1 polymer ?
#
loop_
_entity_poly.entity_id
_entity_poly.type
_entity_poly.pdbx_seq_one_letter_code
_entity_poly.pdbx_strand_id
1 'polypeptide(L)' 'LIHVIDQDKCIKCGTCFESCPPRFAAVKKITGEPAPPPIPEEQRTIVRKSKKTSAA' A
#
# COMPACT_ATOMS: atom_id res chain seq x y z
N LEU A 1 -5.79 -6.51 8.05
CA LEU A 1 -5.59 -5.12 8.48
C LEU A 1 -4.52 -4.51 7.57
N ILE A 2 -4.82 -3.41 6.90
CA ILE A 2 -3.85 -2.67 6.08
C ILE A 2 -3.08 -1.73 7.00
N HIS A 3 -1.75 -1.87 7.05
CA HIS A 3 -0.89 -0.89 7.71
C HIS A 3 -0.55 0.23 6.71
N VAL A 4 -0.76 1.47 7.12
CA VAL A 4 -0.52 2.66 6.29
C VAL A 4 0.78 3.33 6.75
N ILE A 5 1.63 3.70 5.80
CA ILE A 5 2.84 4.49 6.07
C ILE A 5 2.42 5.95 6.30
N ASP A 6 2.62 6.41 7.52
CA ASP A 6 2.44 7.81 7.90
C ASP A 6 3.46 8.68 7.17
N GLN A 7 2.99 9.53 6.24
CA GLN A 7 3.86 10.36 5.41
C GLN A 7 4.46 11.54 6.19
N ASP A 8 3.83 11.97 7.28
CA ASP A 8 4.36 13.03 8.14
C ASP A 8 5.62 12.57 8.91
N LYS A 9 5.71 11.25 9.18
CA LYS A 9 6.88 10.62 9.82
C LYS A 9 7.89 10.04 8.83
N CYS A 10 7.54 9.97 7.55
CA CYS A 10 8.36 9.34 6.53
C CYS A 10 9.57 10.20 6.19
N ILE A 11 10.77 9.73 6.57
CA ILE A 11 12.05 10.37 6.20
C ILE A 11 12.55 9.98 4.81
N LYS A 12 11.74 9.26 4.02
CA LYS A 12 12.08 8.80 2.66
C LYS A 12 13.34 7.92 2.58
N CYS A 13 13.61 7.10 3.61
CA CYS A 13 14.77 6.22 3.65
C CYS A 13 14.77 5.08 2.61
N GLY A 14 13.59 4.69 2.11
CA GLY A 14 13.45 3.65 1.08
C GLY A 14 13.37 2.21 1.58
N THR A 15 13.60 1.95 2.86
CA THR A 15 13.59 0.57 3.43
C THR A 15 12.29 -0.19 3.20
N CYS A 16 11.14 0.49 3.31
CA CYS A 16 9.82 -0.13 3.06
C CYS A 16 9.62 -0.55 1.60
N PHE A 17 10.26 0.13 0.65
CA PHE A 17 10.19 -0.20 -0.76
C PHE A 17 11.07 -1.41 -1.09
N GLU A 18 12.30 -1.45 -0.58
CA GLU A 18 13.24 -2.55 -0.83
C GLU A 18 12.83 -3.86 -0.13
N SER A 19 12.26 -3.75 1.07
CA SER A 19 11.76 -4.92 1.81
C SER A 19 10.43 -5.45 1.26
N CYS A 20 9.71 -4.68 0.45
CA CYS A 20 8.42 -5.09 -0.09
C CYS A 20 8.62 -6.13 -1.20
N PRO A 21 8.14 -7.37 -1.04
CA PRO A 21 8.28 -8.39 -2.06
C PRO A 21 7.51 -7.99 -3.34
N PRO A 22 8.03 -8.31 -4.53
CA PRO A 22 7.41 -7.91 -5.81
C PRO A 22 5.99 -8.47 -5.98
N ARG A 23 5.69 -9.62 -5.37
CA ARG A 23 4.35 -10.24 -5.38
C ARG A 23 3.27 -9.40 -4.69
N PHE A 24 3.63 -8.52 -3.76
CA PHE A 24 2.69 -7.67 -3.04
C PHE A 24 2.62 -6.26 -3.63
N ALA A 25 3.76 -5.71 -4.08
CA ALA A 25 3.88 -4.37 -4.66
C ALA A 25 3.13 -3.30 -3.83
N ALA A 26 3.21 -3.40 -2.50
CA ALA A 26 2.41 -2.58 -1.58
C ALA A 26 2.93 -1.15 -1.41
N VAL A 27 4.16 -0.87 -1.85
CA VAL A 27 4.81 0.44 -1.73
C VAL A 27 5.25 0.91 -3.12
N LYS A 28 4.96 2.16 -3.45
CA LYS A 28 5.38 2.80 -4.71
C LYS A 28 6.17 4.07 -4.41
N LYS A 29 7.32 4.23 -5.07
CA LYS A 29 8.07 5.48 -5.03
C LYS A 29 7.39 6.52 -5.94
N ILE A 30 7.11 7.70 -5.41
CA ILE A 30 6.54 8.84 -6.13
C ILE A 30 7.59 9.95 -6.10
N THR A 31 7.89 10.56 -7.25
CA THR A 31 8.83 11.68 -7.38
C THR A 31 8.14 12.82 -8.11
N GLY A 32 7.97 13.97 -7.48
CA GLY A 32 7.39 15.16 -8.10
C GLY A 32 5.90 15.41 -7.85
N GLU A 33 5.19 14.48 -7.19
CA GLU A 33 3.77 14.65 -6.82
C GLU A 33 3.57 14.49 -5.31
N PRO A 34 2.63 15.25 -4.70
CA PRO A 34 2.28 15.08 -3.30
C PRO A 34 1.71 13.69 -3.04
N ALA A 35 1.97 13.15 -1.85
CA ALA A 35 1.43 11.85 -1.47
C ALA A 35 -0.11 11.88 -1.48
N PRO A 36 -0.78 10.85 -2.01
CA PRO A 36 -2.23 10.77 -2.02
C PRO A 36 -2.77 10.77 -0.58
N PRO A 37 -3.96 11.36 -0.33
CA PRO A 37 -4.53 11.47 1.00
C PRO A 37 -4.74 10.07 1.62
N PRO A 38 -4.55 9.93 2.95
CA PRO A 38 -4.65 8.65 3.63
C PRO A 38 -6.08 8.10 3.55
N ILE A 39 -6.19 6.80 3.23
CA ILE A 39 -7.49 6.10 3.14
C ILE A 39 -8.13 6.04 4.56
N PRO A 40 -9.45 6.31 4.69
CA PRO A 40 -10.18 6.23 5.96
C PRO A 40 -10.12 4.83 6.58
N GLU A 41 -10.14 4.77 7.92
CA GLU A 41 -9.88 3.55 8.68
C GLU A 41 -10.85 2.41 8.38
N GLU A 42 -12.11 2.74 8.08
CA GLU A 42 -13.16 1.79 7.70
C GLU A 42 -12.76 0.93 6.49
N GLN A 43 -11.97 1.49 5.57
CA GLN A 43 -11.50 0.81 4.35
C GLN A 43 -10.16 0.06 4.54
N ARG A 44 -9.55 0.15 5.74
CA ARG A 44 -8.29 -0.58 6.06
C ARG A 44 -8.53 -2.04 6.42
N THR A 45 -9.79 -2.44 6.59
CA THR A 45 -10.17 -3.83 6.83
C THR A 45 -10.38 -4.55 5.49
N ILE A 46 -9.42 -5.40 5.12
CA ILE A 46 -9.55 -6.27 3.94
C ILE A 46 -10.61 -7.32 4.26
N VAL A 47 -11.85 -7.06 3.86
CA VAL A 47 -12.88 -8.11 3.81
C VAL A 47 -12.56 -8.95 2.59
N ARG A 48 -12.08 -10.18 2.81
CA ARG A 48 -11.72 -11.11 1.74
C ARG A 48 -12.99 -11.51 0.99
N LYS A 49 -13.41 -10.74 -0.01
CA LYS A 49 -14.49 -11.16 -0.92
C LYS A 49 -13.90 -12.17 -1.90
N SER A 50 -13.95 -13.46 -1.54
CA SER A 50 -13.72 -14.55 -2.47
C SER A 50 -14.63 -14.36 -3.68
N LYS A 51 -14.06 -13.95 -4.82
CA LYS A 51 -14.74 -13.99 -6.11
C LYS A 51 -13.91 -14.83 -7.08
N LYS A 52 -14.30 -16.11 -7.11
CA LYS A 52 -14.29 -17.11 -8.19
C LYS A 52 -13.33 -16.90 -9.38
N THR A 53 -12.53 -17.93 -9.62
CA THR A 53 -12.15 -18.57 -10.89
C THR A 53 -12.64 -17.92 -12.19
N SER A 54 -11.72 -17.67 -13.14
CA SER A 54 -11.84 -17.80 -14.62
C SER A 54 -10.49 -17.38 -15.25
N ALA A 55 -9.76 -18.30 -15.90
CA ALA A 55 -9.76 -18.55 -17.36
C ALA A 55 -8.95 -17.46 -18.11
N ALA A 56 -8.00 -17.72 -19.00
CA ALA A 56 -7.58 -18.92 -19.74
C ALA A 56 -6.08 -18.83 -20.06
#